data_AF-A0A158G9T5-F1
#
_entry.id   AF-A0A158G9T5-F1
#
_cell.length_a   1.000
_cell.length_b   1.000
_cell.length_c   1.000
_cell.angle_alpha   90.00
_cell.angle_beta   90.00
_cell.angle_gamma   90.00
#
_symmetry.space_group_name_H-M   'P 1'
#
loop_
_entity.id
_entity.type
_entity.pdbx_description
1 polymer ?
#
loop_
_entity_poly.entity_id
_entity_poly.type
_entity_poly.pdbx_seq_one_letter_code
_entity_poly.pdbx_strand_id
1 'polypeptide(L)'
;MDFYFEDKRPVPLPSDAKRGETLIELRASVAAKVLLLNAMLAQHVTPAELARRMHTRPQEVNRVIDLGHATKIDTIASALAALGMRLELKVIPV
;
A
#
# COMPACT_ATOMS: atom_id res chain seq x y z
N MET A 1 -8.89 1.59 -9.73
CA MET A 1 -8.13 1.03 -8.58
C MET A 1 -8.82 1.33 -7.26
N ASP A 2 -9.50 2.47 -7.13
CA ASP A 2 -10.12 2.95 -5.89
C ASP A 2 -11.07 1.93 -5.24
N PHE A 3 -11.83 1.17 -6.04
CA PHE A 3 -12.74 0.15 -5.52
C PHE A 3 -12.05 -0.91 -4.62
N TYR A 4 -10.77 -1.25 -4.86
CA TYR A 4 -10.07 -2.19 -3.98
C TYR A 4 -9.86 -1.60 -2.58
N PHE A 5 -9.64 -0.30 -2.49
CA PHE A 5 -9.42 0.40 -1.23
C PHE A 5 -10.74 0.67 -0.52
N GLU A 6 -11.77 1.10 -1.26
CA GLU A 6 -13.12 1.34 -0.73
C GLU A 6 -13.75 0.05 -0.19
N ASP A 7 -13.69 -1.03 -0.97
CA ASP A 7 -14.26 -2.32 -0.60
C ASP A 7 -13.35 -3.16 0.30
N LYS A 8 -12.14 -2.67 0.62
CA LYS A 8 -11.11 -3.41 1.39
C LYS A 8 -10.83 -4.79 0.79
N ARG A 9 -10.60 -4.83 -0.52
CA ARG A 9 -10.35 -6.04 -1.30
C ARG A 9 -8.86 -6.16 -1.62
N PRO A 10 -8.29 -7.38 -1.60
CA PRO A 10 -6.91 -7.59 -1.98
C PRO A 10 -6.73 -7.21 -3.45
N VAL A 11 -5.73 -6.37 -3.71
CA VAL A 11 -5.32 -6.02 -5.06
C VAL A 11 -4.46 -7.17 -5.60
N PRO A 12 -4.81 -7.78 -6.74
CA PRO A 12 -4.00 -8.85 -7.31
C PRO A 12 -2.63 -8.33 -7.72
N LEU A 13 -1.60 -9.15 -7.54
CA LEU A 13 -0.27 -8.87 -8.09
C LEU A 13 -0.32 -8.97 -9.62
N PRO A 14 0.52 -8.21 -10.34
CA PRO A 14 0.60 -8.30 -11.79
C PRO A 14 1.04 -9.72 -12.21
N SER A 15 0.53 -10.17 -13.34
CA SER A 15 1.05 -11.36 -14.01
C SER A 15 2.37 -11.07 -14.72
N ASP A 16 3.08 -12.11 -15.11
CA ASP A 16 4.23 -11.99 -15.99
C ASP A 16 3.83 -11.34 -17.32
N ALA A 17 4.69 -10.43 -17.80
CA ALA A 17 4.49 -9.73 -19.05
C ALA A 17 4.60 -10.69 -20.25
N LYS A 18 3.63 -10.64 -21.17
CA LYS A 18 3.65 -11.45 -22.39
C LYS A 18 3.95 -10.61 -23.63
N ARG A 19 4.44 -11.28 -24.68
CA ARG A 19 4.73 -10.63 -25.97
C ARG A 19 3.46 -9.99 -26.52
N GLY A 20 3.56 -8.71 -26.87
CA GLY A 20 2.47 -7.93 -27.47
C GLY A 20 1.57 -7.23 -26.46
N GLU A 21 1.75 -7.44 -25.15
CA GLU A 21 1.02 -6.70 -24.12
C GLU A 21 1.63 -5.31 -23.90
N THR A 22 0.76 -4.36 -23.54
CA THR A 22 1.18 -3.03 -23.09
C THR A 22 1.19 -3.02 -21.56
N LEU A 23 2.36 -2.80 -20.97
CA LEU A 23 2.50 -2.66 -19.53
C LEU A 23 2.14 -1.24 -19.09
N ILE A 24 1.41 -1.14 -17.98
CA ILE A 24 1.05 0.13 -17.35
C ILE A 24 1.80 0.22 -16.03
N GLU A 25 2.79 1.10 -15.97
CA GLU A 25 3.55 1.33 -14.75
C GLU A 25 2.71 2.08 -13.70
N LEU A 26 2.77 1.61 -12.45
CA LEU A 26 2.19 2.34 -11.33
C LEU A 26 3.21 3.32 -10.77
N ARG A 27 2.76 4.53 -10.45
CA ARG A 27 3.55 5.46 -9.63
C ARG A 27 3.96 4.77 -8.33
N ALA A 28 5.21 4.96 -7.89
CA ALA A 28 5.75 4.32 -6.70
C ALA A 28 4.88 4.51 -5.44
N SER A 29 4.28 5.69 -5.26
CA SER A 29 3.38 5.98 -4.14
C SER A 29 2.11 5.12 -4.16
N VAL A 30 1.55 4.85 -5.34
CA VAL A 30 0.38 3.98 -5.51
C VAL A 30 0.77 2.54 -5.21
N ALA A 31 1.89 2.07 -5.76
CA ALA A 31 2.39 0.71 -5.50
C ALA A 31 2.63 0.47 -4.00
N ALA A 32 3.25 1.43 -3.30
CA ALA A 32 3.49 1.33 -1.87
C ALA A 32 2.18 1.23 -1.05
N LYS A 33 1.13 1.99 -1.42
CA LYS A 33 -0.19 1.90 -0.78
C LYS A 33 -0.91 0.59 -1.06
N VAL A 34 -0.78 0.06 -2.27
CA VAL A 34 -1.32 -1.27 -2.64
C VAL A 34 -0.69 -2.36 -1.78
N LEU A 35 0.64 -2.33 -1.62
CA LEU A 35 1.35 -3.29 -0.79
C LEU A 35 0.94 -3.18 0.68
N LEU A 36 0.76 -1.96 1.21
CA LEU A 36 0.26 -1.74 2.56
C LEU A 36 -1.16 -2.30 2.74
N LEU A 37 -2.09 -2.00 1.83
CA LEU A 37 -3.46 -2.53 1.88
C LEU A 37 -3.45 -4.05 1.90
N ASN A 38 -2.72 -4.68 0.99
CA ASN A 38 -2.63 -6.13 0.91
C ASN A 38 -2.05 -6.74 2.20
N ALA A 39 -1.01 -6.13 2.79
CA ALA A 39 -0.45 -6.57 4.06
C ALA A 39 -1.46 -6.48 5.21
N MET A 40 -2.21 -5.38 5.29
CA MET A 40 -3.27 -5.21 6.29
C MET A 40 -4.37 -6.28 6.13
N LEU A 41 -4.82 -6.53 4.90
CA LEU A 41 -5.84 -7.53 4.62
C LEU A 41 -5.38 -8.95 4.94
N ALA A 42 -4.15 -9.30 4.55
CA ALA A 42 -3.57 -10.62 4.83
C ALA A 42 -3.42 -10.90 6.33
N GLN A 43 -3.15 -9.87 7.13
CA GLN A 43 -3.03 -9.98 8.59
C GLN A 43 -4.33 -9.67 9.35
N HIS A 44 -5.44 -9.42 8.65
CA HIS A 44 -6.72 -8.99 9.23
C HIS A 44 -6.61 -7.73 10.13
N VAL A 45 -5.70 -6.82 9.79
CA VAL A 45 -5.45 -5.59 10.55
C VAL A 45 -6.38 -4.48 10.06
N THR A 46 -7.21 -3.97 10.96
CA THR A 46 -8.07 -2.82 10.68
C THR A 46 -7.28 -1.50 10.74
N PRO A 47 -7.76 -0.41 10.11
CA PRO A 47 -7.13 0.90 10.24
C PRO A 47 -7.02 1.38 11.69
N ALA A 48 -8.02 1.06 12.53
CA ALA A 48 -7.99 1.38 13.95
C ALA A 48 -6.91 0.61 14.71
N GLU A 49 -6.69 -0.66 14.36
CA GLU A 49 -5.62 -1.47 14.94
C GLU A 49 -4.24 -0.98 14.49
N LEU A 50 -4.06 -0.71 13.19
CA LEU A 50 -2.80 -0.15 12.69
C LEU A 50 -2.49 1.20 13.35
N ALA A 51 -3.52 2.04 13.57
CA ALA A 51 -3.34 3.31 14.27
C ALA A 51 -2.84 3.11 15.71
N ARG A 52 -3.35 2.09 16.43
CA ARG A 52 -2.86 1.73 17.76
C ARG A 52 -1.39 1.31 17.72
N ARG A 53 -1.00 0.45 16.78
CA ARG A 53 0.39 -0.02 16.63
C ARG A 53 1.35 1.11 16.27
N MET A 54 0.89 2.09 15.49
CA MET A 54 1.67 3.27 15.11
C MET A 54 1.61 4.41 16.14
N HIS A 55 0.91 4.23 17.27
CA HIS A 55 0.66 5.28 18.27
C HIS A 55 0.11 6.58 17.65
N THR A 56 -0.83 6.45 16.70
CA THR A 56 -1.45 7.56 15.97
C THR A 56 -2.97 7.46 15.98
N ARG A 57 -3.64 8.40 15.29
CA ARG A 57 -5.10 8.45 15.18
C ARG A 57 -5.60 7.67 13.96
N PRO A 58 -6.77 7.00 14.05
CA PRO A 58 -7.35 6.27 12.91
C PRO A 58 -7.53 7.12 11.64
N GLN A 59 -7.82 8.42 11.77
CA GLN A 59 -7.94 9.31 10.61
C GLN A 59 -6.63 9.44 9.83
N GLU A 60 -5.48 9.44 10.51
CA GLU A 60 -4.18 9.49 9.84
C GLU A 60 -3.91 8.20 9.07
N VAL A 61 -4.26 7.04 9.64
CA VAL A 61 -4.13 5.76 8.92
C VAL A 61 -5.06 5.68 7.72
N ASN A 62 -6.32 6.14 7.85
CA ASN A 62 -7.25 6.17 6.72
C ASN A 62 -6.70 6.99 5.54
N ARG A 63 -6.03 8.12 5.81
CA ARG A 63 -5.33 8.91 4.78
C ARG A 63 -4.15 8.17 4.15
N VAL A 64 -3.43 7.35 4.92
CA VAL A 64 -2.30 6.56 4.42
C VAL A 64 -2.77 5.50 3.42
N ILE A 65 -3.94 4.89 3.67
CA ILE A 65 -4.55 3.88 2.79
C ILE A 65 -5.57 4.46 1.80
N ASP A 66 -5.57 5.77 1.58
CA ASP A 66 -6.41 6.41 0.55
C ASP A 66 -5.55 6.76 -0.66
N LEU A 67 -5.87 6.26 -1.85
CA LEU A 67 -5.12 6.54 -3.08
C LEU A 67 -5.15 8.02 -3.49
N GLY A 68 -6.21 8.75 -3.17
CA GLY A 68 -6.38 10.16 -3.49
C GLY A 68 -5.59 11.10 -2.58
N HIS A 69 -5.15 10.62 -1.43
CA HIS A 69 -4.41 11.44 -0.48
C HIS A 69 -2.90 11.40 -0.73
N ALA A 70 -2.23 12.55 -0.69
CA ALA A 70 -0.77 12.57 -0.74
C ALA A 70 -0.18 12.09 0.60
N THR A 71 0.68 11.08 0.57
CA THR A 71 1.28 10.49 1.78
C THR A 71 2.79 10.39 1.61
N LYS A 72 3.54 10.81 2.63
CA LYS A 72 5.00 10.66 2.64
C LYS A 72 5.39 9.19 2.67
N ILE A 73 6.44 8.82 1.93
CA ILE A 73 6.89 7.43 1.84
C ILE A 73 7.31 6.88 3.22
N ASP A 74 7.90 7.71 4.09
CA ASP A 74 8.28 7.34 5.46
C ASP A 74 7.07 6.95 6.32
N THR A 75 5.90 7.56 6.06
CA THR A 75 4.66 7.20 6.77
C THR A 75 4.17 5.83 6.33
N ILE A 76 4.26 5.51 5.04
CA ILE A 76 3.94 4.18 4.52
C ILE A 76 4.94 3.13 5.04
N ALA A 77 6.23 3.47 5.07
CA ALA A 77 7.28 2.62 5.63
C ALA A 77 7.02 2.32 7.13
N SER A 78 6.65 3.33 7.91
CA SER A 78 6.30 3.17 9.34
C SER A 78 5.06 2.30 9.53
N ALA A 79 4.05 2.44 8.67
CA ALA A 79 2.85 1.60 8.69
C ALA A 79 3.18 0.14 8.36
N LEU A 80 4.02 -0.11 7.35
CA LEU A 80 4.52 -1.44 7.02
C LEU A 80 5.35 -2.03 8.16
N ALA A 81 6.20 -1.23 8.81
CA ALA A 81 7.00 -1.66 9.96
C ALA A 81 6.11 -2.09 11.15
N ALA A 82 5.01 -1.37 11.40
CA ALA A 82 4.01 -1.74 12.40
C ALA A 82 3.26 -3.06 12.08
N LEU A 83 3.39 -3.56 10.84
CA LEU A 83 2.91 -4.86 10.38
C LEU A 83 4.03 -5.91 10.27
N GLY A 84 5.24 -5.60 10.75
CA GLY A 84 6.41 -6.50 10.67
C GLY A 84 7.07 -6.57 9.30
N MET A 85 6.78 -5.61 8.41
CA MET A 85 7.29 -5.57 7.03
C MET A 85 8.31 -4.44 6.87
N ARG A 86 9.33 -4.65 6.04
CA ARG A 86 10.31 -3.60 5.67
C ARG A 86 10.04 -3.11 4.25
N LEU A 87 9.92 -1.79 4.09
CA LEU A 87 9.89 -1.17 2.77
C LEU A 87 11.33 -1.01 2.26
N GLU A 88 11.61 -1.56 1.08
CA GLU A 88 12.89 -1.38 0.39
C GLU A 88 12.67 -0.67 -0.94
N LEU A 89 13.66 0.14 -1.34
CA LEU A 89 13.67 0.84 -2.61
C LEU A 89 14.79 0.31 -3.48
N LYS A 90 14.49 0.13 -4.77
CA LYS A 90 15.45 -0.24 -5.80
C LYS A 90 15.34 0.74 -6.96
N VAL A 91 16.49 1.18 -7.46
CA VAL A 91 16.58 1.96 -8.70
C VAL A 91 16.95 1.00 -9.83
N ILE A 92 16.25 1.09 -10.96
CA ILE A 92 16.53 0.32 -12.18
C ILE A 92 16.72 1.29 -13.35
N PRO A 93 17.56 0.96 -14.34
CA PRO A 93 17.60 1.70 -15.60
C PRO A 93 16.24 1.65 -16.29
N VAL A 94 15.87 2.77 -16.90
CA VAL A 94 14.69 2.90 -17.77
C VAL A 94 15.03 2.45 -19.18
#